data_AF-A0A521YD25-F1
#
_entry.id   AF-A0A521YD25-F1
#
_cell.length_a   1.000
_cell.length_b   1.000
_cell.length_c   1.000
_cell.angle_alpha   90.00
_cell.angle_beta   90.00
_cell.angle_gamma   90.00
#
_symmetry.space_group_name_H-M   'P 1'
#
loop_
_entity.id
_entity.type
_entity.pdbx_description
1 polymer ?
#
loop_
_entity_poly.entity_id
_entity_poly.type
_entity_poly.pdbx_seq_one_letter_code
_entity_poly.pdbx_strand_id
1 'polypeptide(L)'
;MSLSKSKGFTLFVVLIFLQIFSMMGLYGLTTVALIIKMNQDEWQREVNVDNARTVLYGLTTIDGLNCFIPITSPSALAKQTMDWWQSNACSGNSAGNPYYYVVESLGKDACGVIGGQIAAYYRVSLRFGTILLQGTLAQGDEMASCDQPHHVVAGYQMWREI
;
A
#
# COMPACT_ATOMS: atom_id res chain seq x y z
N MET A 1 23.86 14.93 71.12
CA MET A 1 23.25 13.88 70.26
C MET A 1 22.38 14.55 69.20
N SER A 2 22.96 15.20 68.18
CA SER A 2 22.19 15.95 67.16
C SER A 2 22.71 15.77 65.72
N LEU A 3 23.78 15.01 65.50
CA LEU A 3 24.38 14.82 64.17
C LEU A 3 23.62 13.83 63.25
N SER A 4 22.67 13.02 63.74
CA SER A 4 22.00 12.01 62.89
C SER A 4 20.82 12.55 62.09
N LYS A 5 20.13 13.60 62.57
CA LYS A 5 18.95 14.16 61.91
C LYS A 5 19.28 14.86 60.59
N SER A 6 20.37 15.63 60.52
CA SER A 6 20.74 16.31 59.26
C SER A 6 21.24 15.32 58.20
N LYS A 7 21.98 14.28 58.60
CA LYS A 7 22.42 13.21 57.68
C LYS A 7 21.25 12.42 57.11
N GLY A 8 20.23 12.13 57.91
CA GLY A 8 19.00 11.47 57.46
C GLY A 8 18.20 12.32 56.47
N PHE A 9 18.10 13.63 56.72
CA PHE A 9 17.45 14.56 55.80
C PHE A 9 18.21 14.66 54.46
N THR A 10 19.53 14.78 54.48
CA THR A 10 20.36 14.79 53.26
C THR A 10 20.18 13.50 52.47
N LEU A 11 20.20 12.34 53.12
CA LEU A 11 19.97 11.04 52.46
C LEU A 11 18.58 11.00 51.78
N PHE A 12 17.54 11.46 52.47
CA PHE A 12 16.18 11.49 51.93
C PHE A 12 16.08 12.38 50.69
N VAL A 13 16.68 13.57 50.73
CA VAL A 13 16.73 14.49 49.58
C VAL A 13 17.46 13.85 48.39
N VAL A 14 18.60 13.21 48.62
CA VAL A 14 19.35 12.52 47.56
C VAL A 14 18.53 11.37 46.95
N LEU A 15 17.82 10.59 47.76
CA LEU A 15 16.95 9.51 47.28
C LEU A 15 15.80 10.06 46.42
N ILE A 16 15.19 11.19 46.81
CA ILE A 16 14.18 11.85 45.99
C ILE A 16 14.75 12.26 44.64
N PHE A 17 15.92 12.92 44.62
CA PHE A 17 16.54 13.33 43.36
C PHE A 17 16.90 12.13 42.49
N LEU A 18 17.47 11.06 43.07
CA LEU A 18 17.75 9.82 42.35
C LEU A 18 16.48 9.20 41.76
N GLN A 19 15.37 9.20 42.51
CA GLN A 19 14.10 8.71 42.03
C GLN A 19 13.57 9.56 40.87
N ILE A 20 13.64 10.89 40.97
CA ILE A 20 13.24 11.81 39.90
C ILE A 20 14.09 11.59 38.66
N PHE A 21 15.41 11.52 38.79
CA PHE A 21 16.32 11.25 37.68
C PHE A 21 16.05 9.89 37.02
N SER A 22 15.80 8.85 37.83
CA SER A 22 15.44 7.52 37.34
C SER A 22 14.12 7.54 36.55
N MET A 23 13.08 8.22 37.07
CA MET A 23 11.81 8.36 36.37
C MET A 23 11.95 9.17 35.07
N MET A 24 12.74 10.26 35.07
CA MET A 24 13.02 11.03 33.86
C MET A 24 13.77 10.20 32.82
N GLY A 25 14.74 9.39 33.24
CA GLY A 25 15.46 8.47 32.36
C GLY A 25 14.53 7.42 31.75
N LEU A 26 13.67 6.80 32.57
CA LEU A 26 12.67 5.83 32.10
C LEU A 26 11.68 6.47 31.13
N TYR A 27 11.22 7.68 31.41
CA TYR A 27 10.36 8.44 30.51
C TYR A 27 11.03 8.72 29.16
N GLY A 28 12.30 9.13 29.17
CA GLY A 28 13.07 9.32 27.94
C GLY A 28 13.20 8.04 27.13
N LEU A 29 13.56 6.93 27.78
CA LEU A 29 13.70 5.63 27.12
C LEU A 29 12.38 5.11 26.52
N THR A 30 11.27 5.23 27.26
CA THR A 30 9.95 4.82 26.77
C THR A 30 9.48 5.67 25.59
N THR A 31 9.76 6.97 25.61
CA THR A 31 9.48 7.87 24.49
C THR A 31 10.29 7.48 23.25
N VAL A 32 11.59 7.24 23.39
CA VAL A 32 12.45 6.82 22.28
C VAL A 32 12.00 5.46 21.74
N ALA A 33 11.66 4.50 22.60
CA ALA A 33 11.16 3.19 22.19
C ALA A 33 9.86 3.30 21.38
N LEU A 34 8.94 4.18 21.79
CA LEU A 34 7.71 4.44 21.06
C LEU A 34 7.99 5.04 19.68
N ILE A 35 8.89 6.03 19.60
CA ILE A 35 9.29 6.65 18.32
C ILE A 35 9.90 5.62 17.38
N ILE A 36 10.80 4.77 17.88
CA ILE A 36 11.41 3.70 17.08
C ILE A 36 10.34 2.75 16.54
N LYS A 37 9.38 2.35 17.37
CA LYS A 37 8.28 1.48 16.95
C LYS A 37 7.43 2.12 15.86
N MET A 38 7.04 3.39 16.03
CA MET A 38 6.26 4.12 15.03
C MET A 38 7.01 4.21 13.69
N ASN A 39 8.30 4.56 13.73
CA ASN A 39 9.14 4.63 12.54
C ASN A 39 9.29 3.26 11.86
N GLN A 40 9.37 2.19 12.64
CA GLN A 40 9.46 0.83 12.11
C GLN A 40 8.15 0.41 11.43
N ASP A 41 7.00 0.74 12.02
CA ASP A 41 5.69 0.47 11.42
C ASP A 41 5.50 1.27 10.11
N GLU A 42 5.93 2.52 10.08
CA GLU A 42 5.90 3.37 8.88
C GLU A 42 6.83 2.83 7.78
N TRP A 43 8.07 2.50 8.12
CA TRP A 43 9.02 1.89 7.19
C TRP A 43 8.49 0.57 6.62
N GLN A 44 7.90 -0.28 7.46
CA GLN A 44 7.33 -1.54 7.01
C GLN A 44 6.15 -1.33 6.04
N ARG A 45 5.32 -0.29 6.29
CA ARG A 45 4.25 0.09 5.36
C ARG A 45 4.82 0.50 4.01
N GLU A 46 5.83 1.37 3.98
CA GLU A 46 6.46 1.81 2.72
C GLU A 46 7.00 0.63 1.91
N VAL A 47 7.73 -0.28 2.57
CA VAL A 47 8.22 -1.53 1.94
C VAL A 47 7.07 -2.36 1.36
N ASN A 48 5.95 -2.47 2.08
CA ASN A 48 4.79 -3.21 1.59
C ASN A 48 4.11 -2.51 0.40
N VAL A 49 4.05 -1.17 0.38
CA VAL A 49 3.52 -0.40 -0.76
C VAL A 49 4.40 -0.58 -2.00
N ASP A 50 5.72 -0.54 -1.85
CA ASP A 50 6.64 -0.76 -2.96
C ASP A 50 6.57 -2.19 -3.51
N ASN A 51 6.42 -3.19 -2.64
CA ASN A 51 6.17 -4.57 -3.05
C ASN A 51 4.84 -4.70 -3.82
N ALA A 52 3.77 -4.12 -3.29
CA ALA A 52 2.47 -4.13 -3.95
C ALA A 52 2.53 -3.41 -5.31
N ARG A 53 3.25 -2.29 -5.41
CA ARG A 53 3.48 -1.57 -6.66
C ARG A 53 4.23 -2.43 -7.66
N THR A 54 5.28 -3.13 -7.23
CA THR A 54 6.05 -4.05 -8.08
C THR A 54 5.15 -5.17 -8.62
N VAL A 55 4.29 -5.73 -7.77
CA VAL A 55 3.30 -6.74 -8.20
C VAL A 55 2.33 -6.16 -9.22
N LEU A 56 1.77 -4.97 -8.97
CA LEU A 56 0.86 -4.30 -9.88
C LEU A 56 1.50 -4.08 -11.25
N TYR A 57 2.71 -3.51 -11.29
CA TYR A 57 3.45 -3.32 -12.54
C TYR A 57 3.82 -4.62 -13.24
N GLY A 58 3.97 -5.73 -12.51
CA GLY A 58 4.16 -7.06 -13.10
C GLY A 58 2.93 -7.58 -13.86
N LEU A 59 1.73 -7.05 -13.58
CA LEU A 59 0.49 -7.36 -14.29
C LEU A 59 0.36 -6.49 -15.54
N THR A 60 1.28 -6.66 -16.51
CA THR A 60 1.38 -5.81 -17.71
C THR A 60 0.45 -6.20 -18.85
N THR A 61 -0.03 -7.44 -18.88
CA THR A 61 -0.92 -7.95 -19.93
C THR A 61 -2.14 -8.60 -19.30
N ILE A 62 -3.29 -8.41 -19.94
CA ILE A 62 -4.59 -8.94 -19.49
C ILE A 62 -5.00 -10.18 -20.29
N ASP A 63 -4.05 -10.76 -21.02
CA ASP A 63 -4.29 -11.92 -21.87
C ASP A 63 -4.67 -13.15 -21.01
N GLY A 64 -5.93 -13.55 -21.10
CA GLY A 64 -6.47 -14.74 -20.41
C GLY A 64 -6.89 -14.52 -18.95
N LEU A 65 -6.97 -13.28 -18.47
CA LEU A 65 -7.40 -12.98 -17.10
C LEU A 65 -8.92 -13.17 -16.93
N ASN A 66 -9.34 -14.24 -16.25
CA ASN A 66 -10.75 -14.51 -15.94
C ASN A 66 -11.32 -13.63 -14.79
N CYS A 67 -10.55 -12.67 -14.30
CA CYS A 67 -10.86 -11.93 -13.07
C CYS A 67 -11.50 -10.58 -13.35
N PHE A 68 -12.33 -10.56 -14.39
CA PHE A 68 -13.12 -9.40 -14.75
C PHE A 68 -14.31 -9.25 -13.81
N ILE A 69 -14.43 -8.05 -13.26
CA ILE A 69 -15.59 -7.66 -12.46
C ILE A 69 -16.29 -6.48 -13.15
N PRO A 70 -17.59 -6.26 -12.86
CA PRO A 70 -18.26 -5.03 -13.24
C PRO A 70 -17.55 -3.81 -12.66
N ILE A 71 -17.61 -2.69 -13.37
CA ILE A 71 -17.03 -1.41 -12.92
C ILE A 71 -17.59 -1.09 -11.53
N THR A 72 -16.68 -0.97 -10.56
CA THR A 72 -16.99 -0.81 -9.14
C THR A 72 -16.27 0.42 -8.60
N SER A 73 -16.96 1.22 -7.78
CA SER A 73 -16.32 2.39 -7.18
C SER A 73 -15.18 1.97 -6.23
N PRO A 74 -14.08 2.74 -6.16
CA PRO A 74 -12.97 2.44 -5.25
C PRO A 74 -13.40 2.23 -3.79
N SER A 75 -14.35 3.05 -3.31
CA SER A 75 -14.87 2.98 -1.95
C SER A 75 -15.73 1.73 -1.69
N ALA A 76 -16.44 1.22 -2.69
CA ALA A 76 -17.16 -0.04 -2.58
C ALA A 76 -16.19 -1.23 -2.59
N LEU A 77 -15.17 -1.19 -3.44
CA LEU A 77 -14.15 -2.23 -3.53
C LEU A 77 -13.32 -2.33 -2.23
N ALA A 78 -12.98 -1.19 -1.63
CA ALA A 78 -12.27 -1.12 -0.35
C ALA A 78 -13.06 -1.76 0.82
N LYS A 79 -14.39 -1.76 0.74
CA LYS A 79 -15.28 -2.35 1.76
C LYS A 79 -15.46 -3.87 1.59
N GLN A 80 -14.99 -4.46 0.50
CA GLN A 80 -15.14 -5.89 0.27
C GLN A 80 -14.33 -6.71 1.28
N THR A 81 -14.93 -7.80 1.74
CA THR A 81 -14.31 -8.73 2.69
C THR A 81 -13.25 -9.59 2.02
N MET A 82 -12.39 -10.21 2.81
CA MET A 82 -11.36 -11.11 2.29
C MET A 82 -11.96 -12.29 1.51
N ASP A 83 -13.07 -12.84 1.99
CA ASP A 83 -13.78 -13.94 1.32
C ASP A 83 -14.29 -13.55 -0.07
N TRP A 84 -14.74 -12.30 -0.23
CA TRP A 84 -15.12 -11.76 -1.53
C TRP A 84 -13.94 -11.72 -2.49
N TRP A 85 -12.78 -11.24 -2.04
CA TRP A 85 -11.56 -11.22 -2.85
C TRP A 85 -11.12 -12.64 -3.23
N GLN A 86 -11.17 -13.58 -2.31
CA GLN A 86 -10.83 -14.98 -2.60
C GLN A 86 -11.75 -15.64 -3.62
N SER A 87 -13.01 -15.23 -3.67
CA SER A 87 -14.02 -15.85 -4.55
C SER A 87 -14.12 -15.19 -5.93
N ASN A 88 -13.85 -13.88 -6.02
CA ASN A 88 -14.10 -13.08 -7.23
C ASN A 88 -12.83 -12.55 -7.90
N ALA A 89 -11.68 -12.65 -7.23
CA ALA A 89 -10.41 -12.12 -7.73
C ALA A 89 -9.46 -13.25 -8.16
N CYS A 90 -8.49 -12.88 -8.98
CA CYS A 90 -7.34 -13.73 -9.23
C CYS A 90 -6.41 -13.62 -8.03
N SER A 91 -5.74 -14.72 -7.69
CA SER A 91 -4.76 -14.73 -6.62
C SER A 91 -3.36 -14.99 -7.16
N GLY A 92 -2.36 -14.42 -6.50
CA GLY A 92 -0.96 -14.79 -6.70
C GLY A 92 -0.19 -14.73 -5.39
N ASN A 93 1.10 -15.01 -5.46
CA ASN A 93 2.00 -14.92 -4.32
C ASN A 93 3.26 -14.16 -4.73
N SER A 94 3.69 -13.20 -3.90
CA SER A 94 4.94 -12.48 -4.09
C SER A 94 5.77 -12.56 -2.82
N ALA A 95 6.92 -13.23 -2.90
CA ALA A 95 7.85 -13.43 -1.78
C ALA A 95 7.18 -13.99 -0.50
N GLY A 96 6.24 -14.93 -0.65
CA GLY A 96 5.49 -15.53 0.46
C GLY A 96 4.20 -14.79 0.83
N ASN A 97 3.98 -13.58 0.32
CA ASN A 97 2.78 -12.79 0.60
C ASN A 97 1.69 -13.04 -0.45
N PRO A 98 0.53 -13.58 -0.07
CA PRO A 98 -0.59 -13.74 -0.99
C PRO A 98 -1.17 -12.37 -1.36
N TYR A 99 -1.54 -12.23 -2.63
CA TYR A 99 -2.21 -11.04 -3.14
C TYR A 99 -3.40 -11.43 -4.03
N TYR A 100 -4.32 -10.50 -4.18
CA TYR A 100 -5.54 -10.69 -4.98
C TYR A 100 -5.74 -9.51 -5.91
N TYR A 101 -6.16 -9.74 -7.14
CA TYR A 101 -6.44 -8.67 -8.08
C TYR A 101 -7.67 -8.93 -8.93
N VAL A 102 -8.33 -7.83 -9.29
CA VAL A 102 -9.50 -7.79 -10.15
C VAL A 102 -9.26 -6.81 -11.29
N VAL A 103 -9.94 -7.05 -12.40
CA VAL A 103 -9.84 -6.23 -13.61
C VAL A 103 -11.20 -5.66 -13.96
N GLU A 104 -11.27 -4.37 -14.27
CA GLU A 104 -12.47 -3.72 -14.81
C GLU A 104 -12.14 -3.19 -16.22
N SER A 105 -12.99 -3.46 -17.21
CA SER A 105 -12.85 -2.83 -18.53
C SER A 105 -13.39 -1.40 -18.48
N LEU A 106 -12.58 -0.41 -18.85
CA LEU A 106 -12.97 1.00 -18.87
C LEU A 106 -13.44 1.48 -20.24
N GLY A 107 -13.20 0.70 -21.28
CA GLY A 107 -13.56 1.00 -22.66
C GLY A 107 -12.36 1.05 -23.59
N LYS A 108 -12.64 1.38 -24.85
CA LYS A 108 -11.65 1.48 -25.94
C LYS A 108 -11.67 2.89 -26.50
N ASP A 109 -10.50 3.44 -26.82
CA ASP A 109 -10.38 4.69 -27.55
C ASP A 109 -10.14 4.38 -29.03
N ALA A 110 -11.19 4.56 -29.85
CA ALA A 110 -11.18 4.22 -31.27
C ALA A 110 -10.08 4.92 -32.08
N CYS A 111 -9.57 6.07 -31.61
CA CYS A 111 -8.51 6.82 -32.28
C CYS A 111 -7.18 6.79 -31.53
N GLY A 112 -7.14 6.23 -30.32
CA GLY A 112 -5.91 5.97 -29.57
C GLY A 112 -5.23 4.72 -30.12
N VAL A 113 -3.97 4.84 -30.55
CA VAL A 113 -3.24 3.75 -31.21
C VAL A 113 -2.00 3.33 -30.42
N ILE A 114 -1.94 2.03 -30.10
CA ILE A 114 -0.81 1.33 -29.50
C ILE A 114 -0.31 0.31 -30.52
N GLY A 115 0.86 0.54 -31.12
CA GLY A 115 1.47 -0.43 -32.07
C GLY A 115 0.59 -0.79 -33.28
N GLY A 116 -0.31 0.11 -33.70
CA GLY A 116 -1.27 -0.13 -34.79
C GLY A 116 -2.63 -0.68 -34.36
N GLN A 117 -2.81 -0.96 -33.06
CA GLN A 117 -4.07 -1.41 -32.46
C GLN A 117 -4.77 -0.28 -31.70
N ILE A 118 -6.09 -0.35 -31.58
CA ILE A 118 -6.93 0.49 -30.73
C ILE A 118 -6.49 0.31 -29.27
N ALA A 119 -6.35 1.42 -28.55
CA ALA A 119 -6.06 1.43 -27.14
C ALA A 119 -7.30 0.99 -26.34
N ALA A 120 -7.20 -0.16 -25.67
CA ALA A 120 -8.15 -0.61 -24.67
C ALA A 120 -7.64 -0.26 -23.27
N TYR A 121 -8.52 0.30 -22.44
CA TYR A 121 -8.20 0.71 -21.09
C TYR A 121 -8.83 -0.22 -20.08
N TYR A 122 -8.02 -0.61 -19.11
CA TYR A 122 -8.41 -1.49 -18.02
C TYR A 122 -8.02 -0.88 -16.70
N ARG A 123 -8.79 -1.17 -15.66
CA ARG A 123 -8.47 -0.83 -14.28
C ARG A 123 -8.11 -2.11 -13.56
N VAL A 124 -6.90 -2.18 -13.03
CA VAL A 124 -6.42 -3.30 -12.25
C VAL A 124 -6.39 -2.88 -10.80
N SER A 125 -7.20 -3.52 -9.96
CA SER A 125 -7.22 -3.26 -8.52
C SER A 125 -6.58 -4.44 -7.79
N LEU A 126 -5.55 -4.18 -6.99
CA LEU A 126 -4.71 -5.14 -6.30
C LEU A 126 -4.83 -4.97 -4.78
N ARG A 127 -5.19 -6.04 -4.08
CA ARG A 127 -5.13 -6.15 -2.63
C ARG A 127 -3.88 -6.92 -2.20
N PHE A 128 -3.02 -6.27 -1.43
CA PHE A 128 -1.78 -6.82 -0.87
C PHE A 128 -1.78 -6.62 0.65
N GLY A 129 -2.20 -7.65 1.40
CA GLY A 129 -2.44 -7.51 2.84
C GLY A 129 -3.55 -6.48 3.13
N THR A 130 -3.19 -5.39 3.80
CA THR A 130 -4.09 -4.25 4.09
C THR A 130 -4.07 -3.16 3.04
N ILE A 131 -3.12 -3.21 2.09
CA ILE A 131 -2.94 -2.20 1.05
C ILE A 131 -3.85 -2.53 -0.12
N LEU A 132 -4.57 -1.53 -0.63
CA LEU A 132 -5.34 -1.62 -1.86
C LEU A 132 -4.77 -0.61 -2.87
N LEU A 133 -4.20 -1.12 -3.95
CA LEU A 133 -3.72 -0.32 -5.06
C LEU A 133 -4.66 -0.44 -6.24
N GLN A 134 -4.72 0.60 -7.06
CA GLN A 134 -5.45 0.60 -8.31
C GLN A 134 -4.64 1.28 -9.39
N GLY A 135 -4.41 0.56 -10.48
CA GLY A 135 -3.74 1.06 -11.67
C GLY A 135 -4.68 1.13 -12.86
N THR A 136 -4.39 2.02 -13.81
CA THR A 136 -5.02 2.03 -15.13
C THR A 136 -4.00 1.53 -16.15
N LEU A 137 -4.32 0.47 -16.85
CA LEU A 137 -3.50 -0.17 -17.87
C LEU A 137 -4.07 0.13 -19.26
N ALA A 138 -3.23 0.56 -20.19
CA ALA A 138 -3.56 0.66 -21.61
C ALA A 138 -2.90 -0.48 -22.38
N GLN A 139 -3.67 -1.24 -23.14
CA GLN A 139 -3.21 -2.36 -23.95
C GLN A 139 -3.79 -2.25 -25.36
N GLY A 140 -3.02 -2.67 -26.38
CA GLY A 140 -3.54 -2.79 -27.74
C GLY A 140 -4.50 -3.97 -27.86
N ASP A 141 -5.59 -3.79 -28.59
CA ASP A 141 -6.63 -4.80 -28.74
C ASP A 141 -6.87 -5.17 -30.22
N GLU A 142 -7.76 -4.47 -30.90
CA GLU A 142 -8.10 -4.68 -32.31
C GLU A 142 -7.35 -3.69 -33.22
N MET A 143 -7.26 -3.94 -34.54
CA MET A 143 -6.60 -2.98 -35.44
C MET A 143 -7.34 -1.63 -35.49
N ALA A 144 -6.57 -0.54 -35.43
CA ALA A 144 -7.13 0.81 -35.47
C ALA A 144 -7.62 1.19 -36.87
N SER A 145 -8.82 1.78 -36.92
CA SER A 145 -9.40 2.39 -38.11
C SER A 145 -10.01 3.72 -37.70
N CYS A 146 -9.18 4.78 -37.71
CA CYS A 146 -9.60 6.15 -37.43
C CYS A 146 -8.84 7.10 -38.36
N ASP A 147 -9.51 8.14 -38.84
CA ASP A 147 -8.94 9.12 -39.78
C ASP A 147 -7.84 9.98 -39.14
N GLN A 148 -7.89 10.19 -37.83
CA GLN A 148 -6.91 10.96 -37.07
C GLN A 148 -6.44 10.18 -35.84
N PRO A 149 -5.51 9.23 -36.02
CA PRO A 149 -4.98 8.47 -34.91
C PRO A 149 -4.05 9.33 -34.04
N HIS A 150 -4.11 9.12 -32.72
CA HIS A 150 -3.12 9.65 -31.79
C HIS A 150 -2.42 8.50 -31.06
N HIS A 151 -1.14 8.68 -30.76
CA HIS A 151 -0.34 7.62 -30.15
C HIS A 151 -0.56 7.54 -28.65
N VAL A 152 -0.85 6.32 -28.16
CA VAL A 152 -0.95 6.00 -26.74
C VAL A 152 0.23 5.10 -26.37
N VAL A 153 0.82 5.32 -25.20
CA VAL A 153 1.91 4.47 -24.69
C VAL A 153 1.29 3.24 -24.02
N ALA A 154 1.72 2.05 -24.39
CA ALA A 154 1.28 0.81 -23.75
C ALA A 154 1.72 0.74 -22.28
N GLY A 155 0.93 0.05 -21.46
CA GLY A 155 1.23 -0.20 -20.06
C GLY A 155 0.47 0.69 -19.08
N TYR A 156 0.98 0.78 -17.85
CA TYR A 156 0.32 1.53 -16.78
C TYR A 156 0.40 3.03 -17.00
N GLN A 157 -0.75 3.68 -17.06
CA GLN A 157 -0.89 5.13 -17.27
C GLN A 157 -0.84 5.89 -15.95
N MET A 158 -1.45 5.32 -14.91
CA MET A 158 -1.50 5.91 -13.56
C MET A 158 -1.78 4.82 -12.53
N TRP A 159 -1.45 5.10 -11.28
CA TRP A 159 -1.86 4.28 -10.14
C TRP A 159 -2.14 5.14 -8.91
N ARG A 160 -2.86 4.58 -7.95
CA ARG A 160 -3.14 5.18 -6.64
C ARG A 160 -3.36 4.12 -5.58
N GLU A 161 -3.11 4.47 -4.33
CA GLU A 161 -3.61 3.75 -3.16
C GLU A 161 -5.06 4.21 -2.88
N ILE A 162 -5.93 3.28 -2.45
CA ILE A 162 -7.35 3.53 -2.15
C ILE A 162 -7.61 3.32 -0.66
#